data_AF-A0A367A3Y0-F1
#
_entry.id   AF-A0A367A3Y0-F1
#
_cell.length_a   1.000
_cell.length_b   1.000
_cell.length_c   1.000
_cell.angle_alpha   90.00
_cell.angle_beta   90.00
_cell.angle_gamma   90.00
#
_symmetry.space_group_name_H-M   'P 1'
#
loop_
_entity.id
_entity.type
_entity.pdbx_description
1 polymer ?
#
loop_
_entity_poly.entity_id
_entity_poly.type
_entity_poly.pdbx_seq_one_letter_code
_entity_poly.pdbx_strand_id
1 'polypeptide(L)'
;MWRSVADLLTEPLAYAVVVLGATGTVLLSRAMRRGRVDSVVGVLSVVEVVVPGLVGLVLLGDRVRSGWAALLVVGWALTLAGTVLLARPGTRAASPA
;
A
#
# COMPACT_ATOMS: atom_id res chain seq x y z
N MET A 1 -6.93 -8.82 24.57
CA MET A 1 -7.48 -10.04 23.94
C MET A 1 -8.99 -9.97 24.09
N TRP A 2 -9.70 -9.58 23.03
CA TRP A 2 -11.16 -9.38 23.07
C TRP A 2 -11.85 -10.71 23.39
N ARG A 3 -12.77 -10.69 24.35
CA ARG A 3 -13.49 -11.91 24.78
C ARG A 3 -14.93 -11.94 24.27
N SER A 4 -15.44 -10.78 23.85
CA SER A 4 -16.79 -10.64 23.31
C SER A 4 -16.84 -9.60 22.18
N VAL A 5 -17.93 -9.62 21.39
CA VAL A 5 -18.21 -8.59 20.38
C VAL A 5 -18.42 -7.22 21.02
N ALA A 6 -18.97 -7.18 22.25
CA ALA A 6 -19.15 -5.93 22.98
C ALA A 6 -17.80 -5.25 23.29
N ASP A 7 -16.76 -6.00 23.65
CA ASP A 7 -15.42 -5.45 23.86
C ASP A 7 -14.86 -4.79 22.60
N LEU A 8 -15.07 -5.42 21.44
CA LEU A 8 -14.64 -4.88 20.14
C LEU A 8 -15.37 -3.58 19.80
N LEU A 9 -16.66 -3.48 20.12
CA LEU A 9 -17.45 -2.26 19.92
C LEU A 9 -17.01 -1.12 20.85
N THR A 10 -16.32 -1.41 21.95
CA THR A 10 -15.73 -0.36 22.80
C THR A 10 -14.31 0.04 22.39
N GLU A 11 -13.70 -0.69 21.46
CA GLU A 11 -12.30 -0.48 21.05
C GLU A 11 -12.20 0.63 19.97
N PRO A 12 -11.57 1.78 20.26
CA PRO A 12 -11.49 2.89 19.30
C PRO A 12 -10.72 2.52 18.02
N LEU A 13 -9.74 1.61 18.12
CA LEU A 13 -8.97 1.14 16.97
C LEU A 13 -9.83 0.37 15.97
N ALA A 14 -10.87 -0.33 16.42
CA ALA A 14 -11.77 -1.06 15.52
C ALA A 14 -12.48 -0.08 14.57
N TYR A 15 -12.92 1.07 15.09
CA TYR A 15 -13.52 2.13 14.29
C TYR A 15 -12.53 2.78 13.34
N ALA A 16 -11.29 3.00 13.78
CA ALA A 16 -10.24 3.56 12.91
C ALA A 16 -10.00 2.66 11.68
N VAL A 17 -9.94 1.34 11.86
CA VAL A 17 -9.79 0.38 10.76
C VAL A 17 -10.96 0.47 9.78
N VAL A 18 -12.20 0.50 10.28
CA VAL A 18 -13.39 0.60 9.42
C VAL A 18 -13.40 1.91 8.62
N VAL A 19 -13.13 3.04 9.28
CA VAL A 19 -13.13 4.36 8.64
C VAL A 19 -12.02 4.47 7.59
N LEU A 20 -10.79 4.04 7.93
CA LEU A 20 -9.67 4.05 6.99
C LEU A 20 -9.91 3.09 5.82
N GLY A 21 -10.44 1.90 6.08
CA GLY A 21 -10.79 0.93 5.03
C GLY A 21 -11.82 1.50 4.06
N ALA A 22 -12.95 2.00 4.56
CA ALA A 22 -13.99 2.60 3.74
C ALA A 22 -13.48 3.80 2.93
N THR A 23 -12.70 4.68 3.56
CA THR A 23 -12.10 5.84 2.90
C THR A 23 -11.14 5.39 1.79
N GLY A 24 -10.28 4.41 2.08
CA GLY A 24 -9.36 3.82 1.11
C GLY A 24 -10.10 3.24 -0.11
N THR A 25 -11.18 2.50 0.11
CA THR A 25 -12.00 1.94 -0.98
C THR A 25 -12.61 3.05 -1.86
N VAL A 26 -13.14 4.12 -1.25
CA VAL A 26 -13.71 5.26 -1.99
C VAL A 26 -12.64 5.99 -2.80
N LEU A 27 -11.47 6.23 -2.20
CA LEU A 27 -10.35 6.89 -2.88
C LEU A 27 -9.81 6.05 -4.03
N LEU A 28 -9.64 4.75 -3.82
CA LEU A 28 -9.21 3.81 -4.86
C LEU A 28 -10.23 3.75 -6.01
N SER A 29 -11.52 3.69 -5.70
CA SER A 29 -12.59 3.73 -6.71
C SER A 29 -12.54 5.03 -7.52
N ARG A 30 -12.29 6.16 -6.86
CA ARG A 30 -12.14 7.47 -7.55
C ARG A 30 -10.88 7.52 -8.40
N ALA A 31 -9.77 6.97 -7.93
CA ALA A 31 -8.52 6.91 -8.66
C ALA A 31 -8.65 6.07 -9.93
N MET A 32 -9.28 4.89 -9.84
CA MET A 32 -9.53 4.03 -11.00
C MET A 32 -10.46 4.67 -12.03
N ARG A 33 -11.45 5.48 -11.61
CA ARG A 33 -12.32 6.20 -12.55
C ARG A 33 -11.62 7.34 -13.29
N ARG A 34 -10.54 7.91 -12.72
CA ARG A 34 -9.83 9.08 -13.27
C ARG A 34 -8.49 8.73 -13.92
N GLY A 35 -7.95 7.55 -13.63
CA GLY A 35 -6.64 7.11 -14.09
C GLY A 35 -6.68 5.71 -14.69
N ARG A 36 -5.52 5.22 -15.11
CA ARG A 36 -5.39 3.86 -15.62
C ARG A 36 -5.27 2.86 -14.47
N VAL A 37 -6.01 1.76 -14.56
CA VAL A 37 -6.09 0.74 -13.49
C VAL A 37 -4.73 0.13 -13.17
N ASP A 38 -3.92 -0.16 -14.19
CA ASP A 38 -2.56 -0.69 -14.05
C ASP A 38 -1.65 0.23 -13.22
N SER A 39 -1.60 1.52 -13.57
CA SER A 39 -0.82 2.51 -12.81
C SER A 39 -1.35 2.69 -11.39
N VAL A 40 -2.69 2.77 -11.22
CA VAL A 40 -3.32 3.00 -9.91
C VAL A 40 -3.04 1.84 -8.96
N VAL A 41 -3.24 0.60 -9.40
CA VAL A 41 -2.98 -0.59 -8.58
C VAL A 41 -1.49 -0.74 -8.29
N GLY A 42 -0.63 -0.51 -9.28
CA GLY A 42 0.83 -0.56 -9.09
C GLY A 42 1.30 0.42 -8.01
N VAL A 43 0.80 1.65 -8.02
CA VAL A 43 1.14 2.65 -6.98
C VAL A 43 0.57 2.23 -5.62
N LEU A 44 -0.67 1.77 -5.56
CA LEU A 44 -1.31 1.33 -4.32
C LEU A 44 -0.48 0.22 -3.63
N SER A 45 -0.09 -0.82 -4.37
CA SER A 45 0.66 -1.96 -3.83
C SER A 45 2.03 -1.59 -3.26
N VAL A 46 2.67 -0.53 -3.76
CA VAL A 46 3.92 -0.05 -3.16
C VAL A 46 3.67 0.76 -1.91
N VAL A 47 2.68 1.65 -1.96
CA VAL A 47 2.36 2.53 -0.84
C VAL A 47 1.92 1.73 0.39
N GLU A 48 1.13 0.67 0.21
CA GLU A 48 0.66 -0.19 1.31
C GLU A 48 1.78 -0.98 2.00
N VAL A 49 2.96 -1.11 1.39
CA VAL A 49 4.13 -1.76 2.00
C VAL A 49 5.12 -0.74 2.55
N VAL A 50 5.46 0.27 1.74
CA VAL A 50 6.50 1.24 2.09
C VAL A 50 6.04 2.14 3.24
N VAL A 51 4.79 2.60 3.23
CA VAL A 51 4.29 3.52 4.27
C VAL A 51 4.20 2.83 5.63
N PRO A 52 3.55 1.65 5.79
CA PRO A 52 3.54 0.95 7.08
C PRO A 52 4.93 0.53 7.53
N GLY A 53 5.83 0.15 6.61
CA GLY A 53 7.22 -0.15 6.95
C GLY A 53 7.96 1.06 7.52
N LEU A 54 7.81 2.23 6.90
CA LEU A 54 8.38 3.49 7.43
C LEU A 54 7.78 3.86 8.80
N VAL A 55 6.46 3.73 8.94
CA VAL A 55 5.78 3.97 10.22
C VAL A 55 6.30 3.02 11.30
N GLY A 56 6.47 1.73 10.99
CA GLY A 56 7.06 0.74 11.88
C GLY A 56 8.44 1.17 12.39
N LEU A 57 9.33 1.52 11.46
CA LEU A 57 10.71 1.90 11.75
C LEU A 57 10.83 3.22 12.52
N VAL A 58 10.05 4.23 12.15
CA VAL A 58 10.19 5.60 12.68
C VAL A 58 9.38 5.80 13.96
N LEU A 59 8.18 5.20 14.05
CA LEU A 59 7.21 5.50 15.12
C LEU A 59 7.00 4.34 16.09
N LEU A 60 7.09 3.07 15.65
CA LEU A 60 6.79 1.91 16.50
C LEU A 60 8.05 1.23 17.05
N GLY A 61 9.23 1.66 16.60
CA GLY A 61 10.51 1.13 17.06
C GLY A 61 10.89 -0.22 16.43
N ASP A 62 10.31 -0.57 15.28
CA ASP A 62 10.73 -1.74 14.51
C ASP A 62 12.22 -1.63 14.16
N ARG A 63 12.92 -2.77 14.21
CA ARG A 63 14.34 -2.82 13.90
C ARG A 63 14.60 -3.68 12.67
N VAL A 64 15.37 -3.11 11.75
CA VAL A 64 15.97 -3.88 10.67
C VAL A 64 17.02 -4.81 11.27
N ARG A 65 16.97 -6.10 10.90
CA ARG A 65 18.00 -7.07 11.29
C ARG A 65 19.40 -6.51 10.98
N SER A 66 20.35 -6.70 11.90
CA SER A 66 21.73 -6.24 11.72
C SER A 66 22.32 -6.72 10.39
N GLY A 67 22.89 -5.81 9.61
CA GLY A 67 23.45 -6.10 8.28
C GLY A 67 22.43 -6.11 7.12
N TRP A 68 21.13 -5.95 7.38
CA TRP A 68 20.08 -5.99 6.35
C TRP A 68 19.66 -4.61 5.84
N ALA A 69 20.21 -3.52 6.37
CA ALA A 69 19.85 -2.16 5.97
C ALA A 69 20.05 -1.91 4.47
N ALA A 70 21.17 -2.37 3.90
CA ALA A 70 21.41 -2.26 2.46
C ALA A 70 20.37 -3.03 1.65
N LEU A 71 20.01 -4.24 2.09
CA LEU A 71 19.03 -5.08 1.41
C LEU A 71 17.62 -4.48 1.47
N LEU A 72 17.25 -3.84 2.59
CA LEU A 72 16.02 -3.08 2.71
C LEU A 72 15.95 -1.95 1.68
N VAL A 73 17.00 -1.13 1.61
CA VAL A 73 17.06 0.01 0.69
C VAL A 73 17.00 -0.46 -0.77
N VAL A 74 17.74 -1.51 -1.11
CA VAL A 74 17.70 -2.10 -2.46
C VAL A 74 16.31 -2.66 -2.76
N GLY A 75 15.68 -3.36 -1.82
CA GLY A 75 14.32 -3.88 -1.96
C GLY A 75 13.31 -2.78 -2.26
N TRP A 76 13.31 -1.70 -1.47
CA TRP A 76 12.44 -0.54 -1.72
C TRP A 76 12.74 0.14 -3.05
N ALA A 77 14.02 0.32 -3.41
CA ALA A 77 14.40 0.90 -4.69
C ALA A 77 13.89 0.05 -5.87
N LEU A 78 14.03 -1.28 -5.80
CA LEU A 78 13.53 -2.20 -6.83
C LEU A 78 12.01 -2.17 -6.93
N THR A 79 11.30 -2.16 -5.80
CA THR A 79 9.84 -2.07 -5.76
C THR A 79 9.35 -0.75 -6.37
N LEU A 80 9.95 0.38 -6.00
CA LEU A 80 9.63 1.70 -6.58
C LEU A 80 9.91 1.74 -8.08
N ALA A 81 11.08 1.23 -8.51
CA ALA A 81 11.44 1.18 -9.92
C ALA A 81 10.47 0.31 -10.73
N GLY A 82 10.14 -0.89 -10.23
CA GLY A 82 9.19 -1.80 -10.86
C GLY A 82 7.80 -1.17 -11.02
N THR A 83 7.33 -0.46 -10.02
CA THR A 83 6.05 0.25 -10.10
C THR A 83 6.07 1.43 -11.06
N VAL A 84 7.17 2.19 -11.11
CA VAL A 84 7.34 3.24 -12.13
C VAL A 84 7.34 2.62 -13.52
N LEU A 85 7.99 1.47 -13.72
CA LEU A 85 8.02 0.73 -14.98
C LEU A 85 6.62 0.26 -15.42
N LEU A 86 5.85 -0.33 -14.50
CA LEU A 86 4.48 -0.79 -14.76
C LEU A 86 3.50 0.37 -15.02
N ALA A 87 3.72 1.50 -14.36
CA ALA A 87 2.89 2.68 -14.56
C ALA A 87 3.12 3.39 -15.90
N ARG A 88 4.14 2.98 -16.68
CA ARG A 88 4.43 3.59 -17.98
C ARG A 88 3.30 3.31 -18.98
N PRO A 89 2.94 4.27 -19.84
CA PRO A 89 2.01 4.02 -20.93
C PRO A 89 2.59 2.92 -21.85
N GLY A 90 1.93 1.75 -21.89
CA GLY A 90 2.25 0.74 -22.88
C GLY A 90 1.84 1.19 -24.28
N THR A 91 2.73 1.06 -25.26
CA THR A 91 2.38 1.11 -26.69
C THR A 91 1.50 -0.11 -26.96
N ARG A 92 0.18 0.05 -26.96
CA ARG A 92 -0.72 -1.03 -27.37
C ARG A 92 -0.34 -1.41 -28.80
N ALA A 93 0.13 -2.64 -29.01
CA ALA A 93 0.17 -3.22 -30.34
C ALA A 93 -1.26 -3.17 -30.88
N ALA A 94 -1.46 -2.49 -32.01
CA ALA A 94 -2.77 -2.40 -32.66
C ALA A 94 -3.29 -3.82 -32.88
N SER A 95 -4.50 -4.12 -32.39
CA SER A 95 -5.18 -5.37 -32.74
C SER A 95 -5.35 -5.41 -34.26
N PRO A 96 -4.89 -6.47 -34.95
CA PRO A 96 -5.25 -6.66 -36.35
C PRO A 96 -6.77 -6.82 -36.44
N ALA A 97 -7.36 -6.08 -37.38
CA ALA A 97 -8.79 -6.02 -37.67
C ALA A 97 -9.33 -7.32 -38.28
#